data_AF-A0A7T4DHK4-F1
#
_entry.id   AF-A0A7T4DHK4-F1
#
_cell.length_a   1.000
_cell.length_b   1.000
_cell.length_c   1.000
_cell.angle_alpha   90.00
_cell.angle_beta   90.00
_cell.angle_gamma   90.00
#
_symmetry.space_group_name_H-M   'P 1'
#
loop_
_entity.id
_entity.type
_entity.pdbx_description
1 polymer ?
#
loop_
_entity_poly.entity_id
_entity_poly.type
_entity_poly.pdbx_seq_one_letter_code
_entity_poly.pdbx_strand_id
1 'polypeptide(L)' 'MRAESLLRIYHYLDGELTTTEIREISIHLEHCPACHDEYEIEAMLKEVVRRSCGREEAPLGLKEKIRRRIAVEQVRWQR' A
#
# COMPACT_ATOMS: atom_id res chain seq x y z
N MET A 1 10.85 -17.17 5.76
CA MET A 1 12.11 -16.53 5.28
C MET A 1 11.97 -15.02 5.44
N ARG A 2 13.03 -14.27 5.76
CA ARG A 2 12.96 -12.81 6.02
C ARG A 2 12.14 -12.01 4.99
N ALA A 3 12.23 -12.38 3.71
CA ALA A 3 11.51 -11.73 2.62
C ALA A 3 9.97 -11.83 2.72
N GLU A 4 9.45 -12.90 3.32
CA GLU A 4 8.01 -13.12 3.46
C GLU A 4 7.40 -12.24 4.55
N SER A 5 8.11 -12.06 5.68
CA SER A 5 7.70 -11.16 6.76
C SER A 5 7.69 -9.69 6.31
N LEU A 6 8.72 -9.28 5.57
CA LEU A 6 8.82 -7.92 5.03
C LEU A 6 7.69 -7.61 4.03
N LEU A 7 7.33 -8.58 3.18
CA LEU A 7 6.21 -8.40 2.25
C LEU A 7 4.88 -8.18 2.99
N ARG A 8 4.61 -8.93 4.06
CA ARG A 8 3.40 -8.71 4.88
C ARG A 8 3.42 -7.35 5.58
N ILE A 9 4.59 -6.87 6.02
CA ILE A 9 4.76 -5.51 6.58
C ILE A 9 4.38 -4.45 5.54
N TYR A 10 4.82 -4.61 4.28
CA TYR A 10 4.43 -3.68 3.22
C TYR A 10 2.92 -3.67 2.97
N HIS A 11 2.31 -4.84 2.80
CA HIS A 11 0.85 -4.92 2.63
C HIS A 11 0.08 -4.34 3.83
N TYR A 12 0.59 -4.53 5.05
CA TYR A 12 0.02 -3.93 6.25
C TYR A 12 0.09 -2.39 6.21
N LEU A 13 1.26 -1.84 5.88
CA LEU A 13 1.47 -0.40 5.78
C LEU A 13 0.68 0.25 4.64
N ASP A 14 0.42 -0.47 3.55
CA ASP A 14 -0.37 0.00 2.41
C ASP A 14 -1.89 -0.22 2.58
N GLY A 15 -2.32 -0.89 3.66
CA GLY A 15 -3.74 -1.17 3.92
C GLY A 15 -4.34 -2.23 2.97
N GLU A 16 -3.50 -3.10 2.43
CA GLU A 16 -3.88 -4.14 1.45
C GLU A 16 -4.26 -5.48 2.10
N LEU A 17 -4.23 -5.54 3.43
CA LEU A 17 -4.57 -6.75 4.20
C LEU A 17 -6.05 -6.81 4.57
N THR A 18 -6.57 -8.04 4.62
CA THR A 18 -7.89 -8.33 5.22
C THR A 18 -7.86 -8.09 6.73
N THR A 19 -9.05 -7.96 7.34
CA THR A 19 -9.19 -7.81 8.80
C THR A 19 -8.52 -8.95 9.58
N THR A 20 -8.55 -10.17 9.06
CA THR A 20 -7.90 -11.32 9.70
C THR A 20 -6.39 -11.19 9.64
N GLU A 21 -5.83 -10.87 8.46
CA GLU A 21 -4.39 -10.71 8.27
C GLU A 21 -3.83 -9.53 9.08
N ILE A 22 -4.60 -8.45 9.23
CA ILE A 22 -4.28 -7.32 10.12
C ILE A 22 -4.09 -7.82 11.56
N ARG A 23 -5.02 -8.62 12.08
CA ARG A 23 -4.90 -9.15 13.46
C ARG A 23 -3.66 -10.03 13.61
N GLU A 24 -3.41 -10.89 12.65
CA GLU A 24 -2.25 -11.80 12.69
C GLU A 24 -0.92 -11.04 12.68
N ILE A 25 -0.76 -10.04 11.80
CA ILE A 25 0.47 -9.26 11.75
C ILE A 25 0.61 -8.36 12.98
N SER A 26 -0.48 -7.78 13.50
CA SER A 26 -0.39 -7.01 14.75
C SER A 26 0.11 -7.86 15.91
N ILE A 27 -0.43 -9.07 16.09
CA ILE A 27 0.07 -10.01 17.12
C ILE A 27 1.53 -10.36 16.85
N HIS A 28 1.92 -10.59 15.59
CA HIS A 28 3.31 -10.88 15.26
C HIS A 28 4.27 -9.73 15.63
N LEU A 29 3.92 -8.49 15.29
CA LEU A 29 4.72 -7.31 15.59
C LEU A 29 4.83 -7.07 17.11
N GLU A 30 3.80 -7.41 17.89
CA GLU A 30 3.84 -7.34 19.36
C GLU A 30 4.83 -8.35 19.99
N HIS A 31 5.00 -9.52 19.37
CA HIS A 31 5.79 -10.63 19.93
C HIS A 31 7.14 -10.86 19.25
N CYS A 32 7.44 -10.14 18.17
CA CYS A 32 8.67 -10.29 17.38
C CYS A 32 9.42 -8.96 17.25
N PRO A 33 10.36 -8.65 18.17
CA PRO A 33 11.13 -7.40 18.15
C PRO A 33 11.84 -7.14 16.82
N ALA A 34 12.41 -8.18 16.20
CA ALA A 34 13.09 -8.05 14.92
C ALA A 34 12.17 -7.56 13.79
N CYS A 35 10.91 -8.01 13.75
CA CYS A 35 9.96 -7.55 12.74
C CYS A 35 9.33 -6.20 13.12
N HIS A 36 9.23 -5.89 14.42
CA HIS A 36 8.84 -4.57 14.89
C HIS A 36 9.86 -3.50 14.47
N ASP A 37 11.15 -3.75 14.68
CA ASP A 37 12.22 -2.84 14.26
C ASP A 37 12.20 -2.60 12.74
N GLU A 38 11.96 -3.65 11.94
CA GLU A 38 11.79 -3.51 10.50
C GLU A 38 10.54 -2.67 10.14
N TYR A 39 9.41 -2.94 10.78
CA TYR A 39 8.18 -2.16 10.58
C TYR A 39 8.38 -0.67 10.89
N GLU A 40 9.08 -0.32 11.97
CA GLU A 40 9.34 1.07 12.34
C GLU A 40 10.15 1.80 11.26
N ILE A 41 11.19 1.17 10.74
CA ILE A 41 12.01 1.74 9.66
C ILE A 41 11.18 1.97 8.40
N GLU A 42 10.40 0.97 7.98
CA GLU A 42 9.57 1.08 6.78
C GLU A 42 8.44 2.12 6.92
N ALA A 43 7.82 2.20 8.09
CA ALA A 43 6.82 3.21 8.41
C ALA A 43 7.42 4.63 8.35
N MET A 44 8.60 4.82 8.95
CA MET A 44 9.33 6.09 8.89
C MET A 44 9.67 6.47 7.45
N LEU A 45 10.15 5.52 6.65
CA LEU A 45 10.49 5.76 5.25
C LEU A 45 9.27 6.18 4.44
N LYS A 46 8.14 5.47 4.55
CA LYS A 46 6.88 5.85 3.90
C LYS A 46 6.42 7.25 4.30
N GLU A 47 6.57 7.62 5.57
CA GLU A 47 6.22 8.95 6.06
C GLU A 47 7.12 10.05 5.45
N VAL A 48 8.42 9.80 5.31
CA VAL A 48 9.36 10.72 4.63
C VAL A 48 8.97 10.90 3.16
N VAL A 49 8.68 9.80 2.45
CA VAL A 49 8.25 9.85 1.04
C VAL A 49 6.95 10.63 0.90
N ARG A 50 5.96 10.35 1.75
CA ARG A 50 4.66 11.04 1.74
C ARG A 50 4.82 12.55 1.96
N ARG A 51 5.67 12.98 2.90
CA ARG A 51 5.94 14.41 3.14
C ARG A 51 6.66 15.09 1.98
N SER A 52 7.55 14.37 1.31
CA SER A 52 8.38 14.90 0.21
C SER A 52 7.63 14.97 -1.12
N CYS A 53 6.75 14.00 -1.38
CA CYS A 53 6.07 13.85 -2.68
C CYS A 53 4.56 14.18 -2.63
N GLY A 54 3.97 14.37 -1.44
CA GLY A 54 2.51 14.53 -1.28
C GLY A 54 1.94 15.92 -1.60
N ARG A 55 2.76 16.86 -2.07
CA ARG A 55 2.33 18.23 -2.40
C ARG A 55 2.00 18.45 -3.87
N GLU A 56 2.21 17.45 -4.72
CA GLU A 56 1.85 17.52 -6.13
C GLU A 56 0.39 17.10 -6.32
N GLU A 57 -0.46 18.06 -6.68
CA GLU A 57 -1.84 17.76 -7.04
C GLU A 57 -1.89 17.11 -8.42
N ALA A 58 -2.71 16.08 -8.55
CA ALA A 58 -3.00 15.48 -9.84
C ALA A 58 -3.57 16.53 -10.80
N PRO A 59 -3.16 16.55 -12.08
CA PRO A 59 -3.68 17.50 -13.05
C PRO A 59 -5.22 17.48 -13.12
N LEU A 60 -5.82 18.68 -13.26
CA LEU A 60 -7.26 18.82 -13.44
C LEU A 60 -7.75 17.97 -14.63
N GLY A 61 -8.86 17.27 -14.45
CA GLY A 61 -9.46 16.42 -15.49
C GLY A 61 -8.78 15.06 -15.70
N LEU A 62 -7.71 14.73 -14.95
CA LEU A 62 -7.06 13.42 -15.05
C LEU A 62 -8.03 12.29 -14.68
N LYS A 63 -8.88 12.49 -13.65
CA LYS A 63 -9.87 11.52 -13.19
C LYS A 63 -10.88 11.17 -14.29
N GLU A 64 -11.41 12.18 -14.98
CA GLU A 64 -12.34 12.04 -16.09
C GLU A 64 -11.67 11.32 -17.27
N LYS A 65 -10.41 11.65 -17.57
CA LYS A 65 -9.63 10.99 -18.62
C LYS A 65 -9.42 9.51 -18.32
N ILE A 66 -9.05 9.15 -17.08
CA ILE A 66 -8.88 7.76 -16.64
C ILE A 66 -10.21 6.99 -16.76
N ARG A 67 -11.30 7.54 -16.22
CA ARG A 67 -12.64 6.91 -16.28
C ARG A 67 -13.08 6.64 -17.71
N ARG A 68 -12.91 7.62 -18.59
CA ARG A 68 -13.22 7.46 -20.01
C ARG A 68 -12.42 6.34 -20.64
N ARG A 69 -11.11 6.26 -20.33
CA ARG A 69 -10.25 5.21 -20.87
C ARG A 69 -10.70 3.83 -20.39
N ILE A 70 -10.96 3.66 -19.09
CA ILE A 70 -11.46 2.40 -18.53
C ILE A 70 -12.75 1.95 -19.24
N ALA A 71 -13.72 2.86 -19.43
CA ALA A 71 -14.97 2.53 -20.11
C ALA A 71 -14.75 2.05 -21.57
N VAL A 72 -13.86 2.72 -22.32
CA VAL A 72 -13.50 2.31 -23.69
C VAL A 72 -12.88 0.91 -23.71
N GLU A 73 -11.95 0.65 -22.78
CA GLU A 73 -11.29 -0.65 -22.70
C GLU A 73 -12.31 -1.74 -22.35
N GLN A 74 -13.17 -1.54 -21.34
CA GLN A 74 -14.20 -2.51 -20.94
C GLN A 74 -15.13 -2.90 -22.10
N VAL A 75 -15.55 -1.95 -22.93
CA VAL A 75 -16.34 -2.24 -24.14
C VAL A 75 -15.55 -3.10 -25.13
N ARG A 76 -14.25 -2.90 -25.26
CA ARG A 76 -13.39 -3.72 -26.13
C ARG A 76 -13.23 -5.15 -25.62
N TRP A 77 -13.14 -5.35 -24.30
CA TRP A 77 -13.05 -6.69 -23.69
C TRP A 77 -14.36 -7.51 -23.78
N GLN A 78 -15.48 -6.85 -24.09
CA GLN A 78 -16.80 -7.46 -24.19
C GLN A 78 -17.20 -7.80 -25.64
N ARG A 79 -16.31 -7.57 -26.61
CA ARG A 79 -16.45 -7.96 -28.02
C ARG A 79 -15.44 -9.04 -28.37
#